data_AF-A0A944ZJ69-F1
#
_entry.id   AF-A0A944ZJ69-F1
#
_cell.length_a   1.000
_cell.length_b   1.000
_cell.length_c   1.000
_cell.angle_alpha   90.00
_cell.angle_beta   90.00
_cell.angle_gamma   90.00
#
_symmetry.space_group_name_H-M   'P 1'
#
loop_
_entity.id
_entity.type
_entity.pdbx_description
1 polymer ?
#
loop_
_entity_poly.entity_id
_entity_poly.type
_entity_poly.pdbx_seq_one_letter_code
_entity_poly.pdbx_strand_id
1 'polypeptide(L)'
;MKNLRIVVSVFCLAAFGIPQLFHVNGVEKDQIQRDYVPGSVLSKDQEKVVIQLAAKRGIKQVAKLSTYNLYPTQARGIRVQGVEQVKGREVSTQVLNVTYKKWWHPNAEPKEDDLQIGEYWAGKPRAQKEIILKVDKKEYRTRTIQGLTMQEAESMLGLLLTKNYIIEPAVNQANFEKIAWENPMGFRKRGENFSISFPHVSRGAGFFDLQIQIKDKELVIQQMFQAVP
;
A
#
# COMPACT_ATOMS: atom_id res chain seq x y z
N MET A 1 61.56 -43.97 -30.09
CA MET A 1 62.15 -43.52 -28.81
C MET A 1 61.38 -42.29 -28.32
N LYS A 2 60.98 -42.36 -27.04
CA LYS A 2 60.55 -41.26 -26.15
C LYS A 2 59.24 -40.52 -26.46
N ASN A 3 58.18 -41.06 -25.85
CA ASN A 3 57.04 -40.35 -25.28
C ASN A 3 57.48 -39.11 -24.48
N LEU A 4 56.74 -38.01 -24.58
CA LEU A 4 56.41 -37.21 -23.40
C LEU A 4 55.07 -36.49 -23.60
N ARG A 5 54.05 -37.00 -22.90
CA ARG A 5 52.78 -36.32 -22.64
C ARG A 5 53.07 -35.16 -21.69
N ILE A 6 52.79 -33.92 -22.10
CA ILE A 6 52.68 -32.81 -21.17
C ILE A 6 51.23 -32.79 -20.69
N VAL A 7 51.05 -33.29 -19.47
CA VAL A 7 49.83 -33.15 -18.67
C VAL A 7 49.77 -31.68 -18.25
N VAL A 8 48.78 -30.94 -18.76
CA VAL A 8 48.43 -29.63 -18.19
C VAL A 8 47.65 -29.91 -16.91
N SER A 9 48.37 -30.07 -15.81
CA SER A 9 47.80 -30.04 -14.47
C SER A 9 47.42 -28.59 -14.17
N VAL A 10 46.14 -28.26 -14.35
CA VAL A 10 45.54 -27.06 -13.76
C VAL A 10 45.50 -27.30 -12.26
N PHE A 11 46.47 -26.74 -11.55
CA PHE A 11 46.40 -26.64 -10.09
C PHE A 11 45.20 -25.76 -9.73
N CYS A 12 44.23 -26.36 -9.05
CA CYS A 12 43.27 -25.68 -8.21
C CYS A 12 44.02 -24.76 -7.22
N LEU A 13 43.96 -23.45 -7.42
CA LEU A 13 43.96 -22.52 -6.29
C LEU A 13 42.51 -22.20 -5.96
N ALA A 14 42.02 -22.84 -4.91
CA ALA A 14 40.84 -22.44 -4.20
C ALA A 14 41.10 -21.06 -3.57
N ALA A 15 40.72 -19.99 -4.28
CA ALA A 15 40.40 -18.73 -3.64
C ALA A 15 38.92 -18.79 -3.27
N PHE A 16 38.66 -19.10 -1.99
CA PHE A 16 37.38 -18.85 -1.33
C PHE A 16 37.10 -17.34 -1.40
N GLY A 17 36.54 -16.90 -2.53
CA GLY A 17 35.94 -15.59 -2.70
C GLY A 17 34.61 -15.59 -1.97
N ILE A 18 34.67 -15.11 -0.73
CA ILE A 18 33.57 -14.73 0.16
C ILE A 18 32.38 -14.22 -0.69
N PRO A 19 31.15 -14.75 -0.51
CA PRO A 19 29.99 -14.22 -1.22
C PRO A 19 29.91 -12.72 -0.92
N GLN A 20 29.86 -11.90 -1.97
CA GLN A 20 29.63 -10.47 -1.83
C GLN A 20 28.42 -10.32 -0.91
N LEU A 21 28.70 -9.84 0.32
CA LEU A 21 27.67 -9.38 1.22
C LEU A 21 26.88 -8.37 0.41
N PHE A 22 25.66 -8.76 0.06
CA PHE A 22 24.62 -7.81 -0.25
C PHE A 22 24.71 -6.77 0.85
N HIS A 23 25.11 -5.55 0.45
CA HIS A 23 24.89 -4.40 1.28
C HIS A 23 23.37 -4.37 1.48
N VAL A 24 22.94 -4.90 2.62
CA VAL A 24 21.70 -4.49 3.26
C VAL A 24 21.93 -3.00 3.41
N ASN A 25 21.32 -2.20 2.53
CA ASN A 25 21.26 -0.76 2.70
C ASN A 25 20.88 -0.55 4.16
N GLY A 26 21.83 0.03 4.89
CA GLY A 26 21.68 0.32 6.30
C GLY A 26 20.33 0.97 6.47
N VAL A 27 19.55 0.44 7.41
CA VAL A 27 18.31 1.02 7.87
C VAL A 27 18.57 2.52 8.05
N GLU A 28 18.02 3.34 7.17
CA GLU A 28 17.94 4.78 7.39
C GLU A 28 16.97 4.98 8.56
N LYS A 29 17.50 4.82 9.77
CA LYS A 29 16.80 5.13 11.01
C LYS A 29 16.49 6.63 10.98
N ASP A 30 15.20 6.94 11.06
CA ASP A 30 14.62 8.24 11.43
C ASP A 30 14.17 9.23 10.36
N GLN A 31 14.13 8.90 9.06
CA GLN A 31 13.45 9.80 8.12
C GLN A 31 11.95 9.51 8.01
N ILE A 32 11.13 10.32 8.68
CA ILE A 32 9.67 10.31 8.51
C ILE A 32 9.33 10.64 7.05
N GLN A 33 8.67 9.72 6.34
CA GLN A 33 8.15 9.96 5.00
C GLN A 33 7.06 11.04 5.03
N ARG A 34 7.08 11.97 4.08
CA ARG A 34 6.10 13.06 3.98
C ARG A 34 5.39 13.00 2.65
N ASP A 35 4.07 13.06 2.70
CA ASP A 35 3.21 12.88 1.54
C ASP A 35 1.99 13.81 1.62
N TYR A 36 2.23 15.08 1.30
CA TYR A 36 1.26 16.16 1.47
C TYR A 36 0.54 16.49 0.17
N VAL A 37 -0.76 16.73 0.24
CA VAL A 37 -1.48 17.30 -0.90
C VAL A 37 -1.08 18.77 -1.10
N PRO A 38 -1.04 19.26 -2.35
CA PRO A 38 -0.83 20.68 -2.64
C PRO A 38 -1.81 21.55 -1.84
N GLY A 39 -1.30 22.63 -1.24
CA GLY A 39 -2.09 23.55 -0.42
C GLY A 39 -2.43 23.07 0.99
N SER A 40 -2.05 21.84 1.39
CA SER A 40 -2.15 21.34 2.76
C SER A 40 -0.83 20.72 3.23
N VAL A 41 0.23 21.53 3.14
CA VAL A 41 1.59 21.17 3.56
C VAL A 41 1.77 21.61 5.01
N LEU A 42 2.24 20.71 5.87
CA LEU A 42 2.54 21.03 7.26
C LEU A 42 3.89 21.72 7.36
N SER A 43 3.97 22.80 8.15
CA SER A 43 5.25 23.36 8.57
C SER A 43 5.94 22.45 9.58
N LYS A 44 7.23 22.67 9.85
CA LYS A 44 7.98 21.87 10.84
C LYS A 44 7.41 21.96 12.25
N ASP A 45 6.87 23.10 12.64
CA ASP A 45 6.25 23.24 13.95
C ASP A 45 4.89 22.54 14.02
N GLN A 46 4.13 22.56 12.93
CA GLN A 46 2.89 21.77 12.83
C GLN A 46 3.19 20.27 12.86
N GLU A 47 4.24 19.80 12.16
CA GLU A 47 4.71 18.41 12.23
C GLU A 47 5.03 17.99 13.68
N LYS A 48 5.74 18.83 14.45
CA LYS A 48 6.06 18.54 15.87
C LYS A 48 4.79 18.33 16.70
N VAL A 49 3.78 19.20 16.55
CA VAL A 49 2.51 19.06 17.27
C VAL A 49 1.80 17.77 16.89
N VAL A 50 1.74 17.45 15.59
CA VAL A 50 1.12 16.22 15.08
C VAL A 50 1.83 14.97 15.60
N ILE A 51 3.17 14.95 15.60
CA ILE A 51 3.98 13.84 16.12
C ILE A 51 3.79 13.70 17.64
N GLN A 52 3.77 14.81 18.37
CA GLN A 52 3.51 14.80 19.82
C GLN A 52 2.13 14.22 20.14
N LEU A 53 1.12 14.61 19.36
CA LEU A 53 -0.24 14.10 19.50
C LEU A 53 -0.28 12.59 19.22
N ALA A 54 0.41 12.13 18.18
CA ALA A 54 0.54 10.71 17.85
C ALA A 54 1.23 9.91 18.97
N ALA A 55 2.30 10.44 19.55
CA ALA A 55 3.01 9.81 20.67
C ALA A 55 2.11 9.69 21.91
N LYS A 56 1.40 10.76 22.28
CA LYS A 56 0.41 10.74 23.38
C LYS A 56 -0.75 9.78 23.12
N ARG A 57 -1.07 9.51 21.86
CA ARG A 57 -2.06 8.52 21.43
C ARG A 57 -1.51 7.09 21.31
N GLY A 58 -0.24 6.87 21.63
CA GLY A 58 0.37 5.55 21.69
C GLY A 58 1.12 5.11 20.43
N ILE A 59 1.25 5.97 19.41
CA ILE A 59 2.12 5.70 18.25
C ILE A 59 3.55 6.09 18.64
N LYS A 60 4.34 5.10 19.07
CA LYS A 60 5.71 5.30 19.59
C LYS A 60 6.69 5.85 18.55
N GLN A 61 6.59 5.37 17.31
CA GLN A 61 7.45 5.77 16.21
C GLN A 61 6.60 6.04 14.98
N VAL A 62 6.73 7.25 14.43
CA VAL A 62 6.03 7.68 13.22
C VAL A 62 6.89 7.33 12.01
N ALA A 63 6.32 6.64 11.03
CA ALA A 63 6.97 6.32 9.77
C ALA A 63 6.55 7.27 8.64
N LYS A 64 5.28 7.70 8.63
CA LYS A 64 4.74 8.56 7.57
C LYS A 64 3.79 9.62 8.12
N LEU A 65 3.93 10.83 7.59
CA LEU A 65 2.96 11.91 7.70
C LEU A 65 2.37 12.19 6.32
N SER A 66 1.06 12.31 6.24
CA SER A 66 0.37 12.63 5.00
C SER A 66 -0.81 13.56 5.25
N THR A 67 -1.23 14.26 4.21
CA THR A 67 -2.47 15.05 4.22
C THR A 67 -3.38 14.59 3.09
N TYR A 68 -4.69 14.78 3.28
CA TYR A 68 -5.70 14.36 2.32
C TYR A 68 -6.89 15.32 2.33
N ASN A 69 -7.55 15.45 1.17
CA ASN A 69 -8.79 16.19 1.01
C ASN A 69 -9.99 15.26 1.28
N LEU A 70 -11.08 15.81 1.80
CA LEU A 70 -12.35 15.11 1.97
C LEU A 70 -13.36 15.65 0.95
N TYR A 71 -13.37 15.06 -0.25
CA TYR A 71 -14.28 15.49 -1.30
C TYR A 71 -15.73 15.07 -1.01
N PRO A 72 -16.72 15.82 -1.52
CA PRO A 72 -16.61 17.06 -2.29
C PRO A 72 -16.39 18.33 -1.42
N THR A 73 -16.12 18.19 -0.13
CA THR A 73 -15.92 19.34 0.77
C THR A 73 -14.53 19.96 0.64
N GLN A 74 -14.35 21.15 1.21
CA GLN A 74 -13.04 21.81 1.32
C GLN A 74 -12.22 21.33 2.53
N ALA A 75 -12.78 20.42 3.34
CA ALA A 75 -12.12 19.93 4.53
C ALA A 75 -10.89 19.09 4.17
N ARG A 76 -9.84 19.20 4.98
CA ARG A 76 -8.63 18.38 4.87
C ARG A 76 -8.30 17.73 6.19
N GLY A 77 -7.68 16.55 6.12
CA GLY A 77 -7.19 15.82 7.27
C GLY A 77 -5.69 15.58 7.19
N ILE A 78 -5.12 15.28 8.36
CA ILE A 78 -3.74 14.81 8.50
C ILE A 78 -3.81 13.33 8.89
N ARG A 79 -2.98 12.50 8.28
CA ARG A 79 -2.83 11.10 8.65
C ARG A 79 -1.40 10.83 9.08
N VAL A 80 -1.28 10.26 10.27
CA VAL A 80 -0.03 9.75 10.84
C VAL A 80 -0.06 8.23 10.75
N GLN A 81 1.01 7.63 10.23
CA GLN A 81 1.21 6.19 10.24
C GLN A 81 2.44 5.86 11.08
N GLY A 82 2.27 4.89 11.98
CA GLY A 82 3.39 4.32 12.72
C GLY A 82 4.26 3.40 11.85
N VAL A 83 5.35 2.91 12.43
CA VAL A 83 6.17 1.85 11.81
C VAL A 83 5.35 0.57 11.66
N GLU A 84 5.51 -0.09 10.52
CA GLU A 84 4.84 -1.35 10.23
C GLU A 84 5.32 -2.48 11.15
N GLN A 85 4.38 -3.35 11.53
CA GLN A 85 4.68 -4.60 12.20
C GLN A 85 4.36 -5.75 11.25
N VAL A 86 5.38 -6.50 10.86
CA VAL A 86 5.25 -7.62 9.92
C VAL A 86 5.32 -8.94 10.67
N LYS A 87 4.31 -9.80 10.51
CA LYS A 87 4.28 -11.17 11.02
C LYS A 87 3.96 -12.12 9.88
N GLY A 88 4.99 -12.70 9.27
CA GLY A 88 4.83 -13.53 8.08
C GLY A 88 4.30 -12.71 6.92
N ARG A 89 3.09 -13.04 6.43
CA ARG A 89 2.42 -12.30 5.36
C ARG A 89 1.41 -11.25 5.85
N GLU A 90 1.22 -11.13 7.16
CA GLU A 90 0.36 -10.11 7.74
C GLU A 90 1.17 -8.87 8.09
N VAL A 91 0.62 -7.70 7.79
CA VAL A 91 1.17 -6.42 8.20
C VAL A 91 0.13 -5.60 8.93
N SER A 92 0.55 -5.03 10.05
CA SER A 92 -0.29 -4.19 10.90
C SER A 92 0.42 -2.86 11.13
N THR A 93 -0.31 -1.78 10.87
CA THR A 93 0.20 -0.42 11.03
C THR A 93 -0.80 0.40 11.83
N GLN A 94 -0.32 1.12 12.86
CA GLN A 94 -1.16 2.06 13.58
C GLN A 94 -1.36 3.33 12.75
N VAL A 95 -2.62 3.73 12.57
CA VAL A 95 -3.00 4.91 11.80
C VAL A 95 -3.80 5.85 12.69
N LEU A 96 -3.36 7.10 12.79
CA LEU A 96 -4.07 8.16 13.48
C LEU A 96 -4.49 9.23 12.46
N ASN A 97 -5.78 9.58 12.46
CA ASN A 97 -6.27 10.74 11.73
C ASN A 97 -6.29 11.93 12.69
N VAL A 98 -5.59 12.99 12.34
CA VAL A 98 -5.50 14.24 13.09
C VAL A 98 -6.28 15.31 12.35
N THR A 99 -7.10 16.04 13.08
CA THR A 99 -7.85 17.18 12.60
C THR A 99 -7.11 18.46 12.95
N TYR A 100 -7.04 19.38 12.00
CA TYR A 100 -6.56 20.75 12.23
C TYR A 100 -7.71 21.72 12.07
N LYS A 101 -8.01 22.53 13.09
CA LYS A 101 -9.20 23.41 13.13
C LYS A 101 -9.40 24.22 11.84
N LYS A 102 -8.32 24.83 11.31
CA LYS A 102 -8.38 25.70 10.13
C LYS A 102 -8.61 24.96 8.81
N TRP A 103 -8.42 23.65 8.80
CA TRP A 103 -8.69 22.80 7.64
C TRP A 103 -10.00 22.04 7.75
N TRP A 104 -10.74 22.21 8.84
CA TRP A 104 -11.92 21.42 9.14
C TRP A 104 -13.20 22.26 9.11
N HIS A 105 -14.34 21.64 9.38
CA HIS A 105 -15.63 22.33 9.35
C HIS A 105 -15.68 23.44 10.43
N PRO A 106 -16.23 24.64 10.14
CA PRO A 106 -16.13 25.83 11.00
C PRO A 106 -16.60 25.68 12.46
N ASN A 107 -17.48 24.72 12.74
CA ASN A 107 -18.08 24.50 14.07
C ASN A 107 -17.71 23.12 14.67
N ALA A 108 -16.75 22.43 14.07
CA ALA A 108 -16.35 21.12 14.54
C ALA A 108 -15.37 21.26 15.71
N GLU A 109 -15.68 20.55 16.78
CA GLU A 109 -14.90 20.51 18.01
C GLU A 109 -14.42 19.08 18.29
N PRO A 110 -13.38 18.91 19.12
CA PRO A 110 -12.96 17.60 19.59
C PRO A 110 -14.11 16.91 20.34
N LYS A 111 -14.23 15.59 20.18
CA LYS A 111 -15.11 14.76 20.99
C LYS A 111 -14.56 14.63 22.41
N GLU A 112 -15.40 14.17 23.34
CA GLU A 112 -15.02 13.96 24.75
C GLU A 112 -13.77 13.09 24.91
N ASP A 113 -13.59 12.07 24.06
CA ASP A 113 -12.44 11.17 24.12
C ASP A 113 -11.25 11.63 23.27
N ASP A 114 -11.37 12.74 22.53
CA ASP A 114 -10.33 13.30 21.67
C ASP A 114 -9.20 13.94 22.50
N LEU A 115 -7.96 13.76 22.06
CA LEU A 115 -6.80 14.43 22.64
C LEU A 115 -6.55 15.69 21.82
N GLN A 116 -6.52 16.85 22.48
CA GLN A 116 -6.26 18.13 21.85
C GLN A 116 -4.90 18.72 22.26
N ILE A 117 -4.19 19.30 21.29
CA ILE A 117 -3.00 20.15 21.51
C ILE A 117 -3.17 21.39 20.62
N GLY A 118 -3.43 22.54 21.24
CA GLY A 118 -3.72 23.78 20.53
C GLY A 118 -4.92 23.62 19.59
N GLU A 119 -4.71 23.92 18.31
CA GLU A 119 -5.74 23.83 17.26
C GLU A 119 -5.85 22.43 16.61
N TYR A 120 -5.16 21.42 17.15
CA TYR A 120 -5.15 20.06 16.63
C TYR A 120 -5.82 19.10 17.59
N TRP A 121 -6.59 18.15 17.07
CA TRP A 121 -7.14 17.07 17.88
C TRP A 121 -7.18 15.76 17.10
N ALA A 122 -7.20 14.64 17.82
CA ALA A 122 -7.41 13.34 17.22
C ALA A 122 -8.05 12.37 18.21
N GLY A 123 -8.80 11.43 17.67
CA GLY A 123 -9.33 10.27 18.40
C GLY A 123 -8.26 9.23 18.69
N LYS A 124 -8.70 7.98 18.89
CA LYS A 124 -7.80 6.84 19.07
C LYS A 124 -7.19 6.39 17.74
N PRO A 125 -5.93 5.92 17.73
CA PRO A 125 -5.38 5.31 16.54
C PRO A 125 -6.12 3.99 16.24
N ARG A 126 -6.22 3.65 14.97
CA ARG A 126 -6.76 2.37 14.50
C ARG A 126 -5.65 1.50 13.93
N ALA A 127 -5.76 0.19 14.12
CA ALA A 127 -4.92 -0.75 13.39
C ALA A 127 -5.42 -0.86 11.94
N GLN A 128 -4.55 -0.62 10.98
CA GLN A 128 -4.75 -0.95 9.57
C GLN A 128 -4.02 -2.26 9.29
N LYS A 129 -4.77 -3.29 8.91
CA LYS A 129 -4.23 -4.60 8.55
C LYS A 129 -4.16 -4.73 7.04
N GLU A 130 -3.06 -5.28 6.57
CA GLU A 130 -2.78 -5.58 5.17
C GLU A 130 -2.14 -6.98 5.07
N ILE A 131 -2.26 -7.58 3.90
CA ILE A 131 -1.76 -8.92 3.57
C ILE A 131 -0.78 -8.77 2.41
N ILE A 132 0.33 -9.49 2.51
CA ILE A 132 1.34 -9.62 1.45
C ILE A 132 0.90 -10.73 0.49
N LEU A 133 0.63 -10.35 -0.75
CA LEU A 133 0.49 -11.26 -1.89
C LEU A 133 1.82 -11.33 -2.64
N LYS A 134 2.20 -12.52 -3.10
CA LYS A 134 3.43 -12.77 -3.85
C LYS A 134 3.10 -13.20 -5.27
N VAL A 135 3.49 -12.38 -6.24
CA VAL A 135 3.32 -12.67 -7.67
C VAL A 135 4.65 -12.41 -8.36
N ASP A 136 5.17 -13.40 -9.07
CA ASP A 136 6.45 -13.34 -9.80
C ASP A 136 7.61 -12.76 -8.97
N LYS A 137 7.75 -13.25 -7.73
CA LYS A 137 8.76 -12.81 -6.74
C LYS A 137 8.63 -11.35 -6.28
N LYS A 138 7.61 -10.62 -6.73
CA LYS A 138 7.26 -9.29 -6.22
C LYS A 138 6.21 -9.42 -5.12
N GLU A 139 6.25 -8.51 -4.16
CA GLU A 139 5.30 -8.43 -3.07
C GLU A 139 4.31 -7.28 -3.30
N TYR A 140 3.03 -7.58 -3.15
CA TYR A 140 1.92 -6.64 -3.27
C TYR A 140 1.14 -6.60 -1.96
N ARG A 141 0.56 -5.45 -1.64
CA ARG A 141 -0.23 -5.26 -0.43
C ARG A 141 -1.71 -5.24 -0.79
N THR A 142 -2.54 -5.89 0.02
CA THR A 142 -4.01 -5.77 -0.08
C THR A 142 -4.62 -5.72 1.31
N ARG A 143 -5.78 -5.07 1.47
CA ARG A 143 -6.45 -5.00 2.79
C ARG A 143 -7.35 -6.20 3.07
N THR A 144 -7.73 -6.96 2.05
CA THR A 144 -8.66 -8.07 2.21
C THR A 144 -8.56 -9.06 1.07
N ILE A 145 -8.78 -10.34 1.38
CA ILE A 145 -8.94 -11.47 0.43
C ILE A 145 -10.21 -12.26 0.77
N GLN A 146 -11.29 -11.57 1.13
CA GLN A 146 -12.49 -12.18 1.71
C GLN A 146 -13.09 -13.25 0.78
N GLY A 147 -13.17 -14.49 1.26
CA GLY A 147 -13.73 -15.60 0.48
C GLY A 147 -12.74 -16.20 -0.53
N LEU A 148 -11.46 -15.83 -0.47
CA LEU A 148 -10.38 -16.43 -1.25
C LEU A 148 -9.25 -16.92 -0.33
N THR A 149 -8.53 -17.91 -0.81
CA THR A 149 -7.18 -18.25 -0.34
C THR A 149 -6.17 -17.23 -0.86
N MET A 150 -4.96 -17.21 -0.28
CA MET A 150 -3.87 -16.37 -0.78
C MET A 150 -3.47 -16.76 -2.20
N GLN A 151 -3.42 -18.06 -2.50
CA GLN A 151 -3.03 -18.57 -3.81
C GLN A 151 -4.03 -18.17 -4.90
N GLU A 152 -5.34 -18.19 -4.61
CA GLU A 152 -6.36 -17.71 -5.55
C GLU A 152 -6.19 -16.20 -5.80
N ALA A 153 -6.04 -15.39 -4.75
CA ALA A 153 -5.82 -13.95 -4.90
C ALA A 153 -4.53 -13.63 -5.68
N GLU A 154 -3.43 -14.34 -5.42
CA GLU A 154 -2.17 -14.23 -6.15
C GLU A 154 -2.31 -14.64 -7.62
N SER A 155 -3.02 -15.73 -7.90
CA SER A 155 -3.27 -16.20 -9.27
C SER A 155 -4.08 -15.19 -10.07
N MET A 156 -5.15 -14.65 -9.48
CA MET A 156 -5.97 -13.61 -10.12
C MET A 156 -5.17 -12.33 -10.36
N LEU A 157 -4.38 -11.89 -9.37
CA LEU A 157 -3.52 -10.72 -9.51
C LEU A 157 -2.47 -10.93 -10.61
N GLY A 158 -1.88 -12.13 -10.72
CA GLY A 158 -0.97 -12.49 -11.80
C GLY A 158 -1.60 -12.38 -13.18
N LEU A 159 -2.82 -12.89 -13.37
CA LEU A 159 -3.55 -12.75 -14.64
C LEU A 159 -3.81 -11.29 -14.99
N LEU A 160 -4.22 -10.47 -14.01
CA LEU A 160 -4.43 -9.03 -14.22
C LEU A 160 -3.13 -8.29 -14.59
N LEU A 161 -2.03 -8.55 -13.89
CA LEU A 161 -0.75 -7.89 -14.14
C LEU A 161 -0.12 -8.30 -15.48
N THR A 162 -0.32 -9.55 -15.90
CA THR A 162 0.15 -10.07 -17.20
C THR A 162 -0.78 -9.74 -18.37
N LYS A 163 -1.88 -9.00 -18.11
CA LYS A 163 -2.91 -8.67 -19.09
C LYS A 163 -3.58 -9.90 -19.72
N ASN A 164 -3.63 -11.00 -18.98
CA ASN A 164 -4.28 -12.23 -19.41
C ASN A 164 -5.73 -12.26 -18.91
N TYR A 165 -6.59 -11.51 -19.60
CA TYR A 165 -8.01 -11.41 -19.31
C TYR A 165 -8.80 -10.94 -20.53
N ILE A 166 -10.10 -11.18 -20.50
CA ILE A 166 -11.08 -10.63 -21.44
C ILE A 166 -11.78 -9.44 -20.80
N ILE A 167 -11.98 -8.38 -21.58
CA ILE A 167 -12.77 -7.21 -21.17
C ILE A 167 -14.12 -7.25 -21.90
N GLU A 168 -15.23 -7.23 -21.16
CA GLU A 168 -16.57 -7.12 -21.75
C GLU A 168 -16.93 -5.64 -22.07
N PRO A 169 -17.89 -5.38 -22.99
CA PRO A 169 -18.20 -4.01 -23.45
C PRO A 169 -18.64 -3.01 -22.38
N ALA A 170 -19.10 -3.47 -21.22
CA ALA A 170 -19.52 -2.62 -20.11
C ALA A 170 -18.35 -2.01 -19.32
N VAL A 171 -17.10 -2.35 -19.66
CA VAL A 171 -15.91 -1.73 -19.07
C VAL A 171 -15.51 -0.49 -19.86
N ASN A 172 -15.53 0.67 -19.19
CA ASN A 172 -15.08 1.91 -19.79
C ASN A 172 -13.55 1.90 -19.99
N GLN A 173 -13.11 1.85 -21.26
CA GLN A 173 -11.69 1.74 -21.61
C GLN A 173 -10.85 2.94 -21.12
N ALA A 174 -11.38 4.17 -21.22
CA ALA A 174 -10.65 5.36 -20.78
C ALA A 174 -10.35 5.34 -19.28
N ASN A 175 -11.29 4.85 -18.47
CA ASN A 175 -11.09 4.65 -17.03
C ASN A 175 -10.19 3.45 -16.73
N PHE A 176 -10.26 2.40 -17.55
CA PHE A 176 -9.49 1.17 -17.37
C PHE A 176 -7.98 1.43 -17.46
N GLU A 177 -7.57 2.32 -18.35
CA GLU A 177 -6.18 2.80 -18.47
C GLU A 177 -5.68 3.59 -17.24
N LYS A 178 -6.60 4.02 -16.35
CA LYS A 178 -6.27 4.78 -15.14
C LYS A 178 -6.17 3.91 -13.89
N ILE A 179 -6.22 2.58 -14.03
CA ILE A 179 -6.04 1.66 -12.92
C ILE A 179 -4.56 1.60 -12.51
N ALA A 180 -4.27 1.83 -11.24
CA ALA A 180 -2.95 1.58 -10.67
C ALA A 180 -2.81 0.08 -10.30
N TRP A 181 -2.56 -0.74 -11.33
CA TRP A 181 -2.52 -2.21 -11.27
C TRP A 181 -1.57 -2.77 -10.21
N GLU A 182 -0.47 -2.09 -9.92
CA GLU A 182 0.52 -2.54 -8.93
C GLU A 182 0.10 -2.30 -7.47
N ASN A 183 -1.10 -1.74 -7.22
CA ASN A 183 -1.57 -1.39 -5.88
C ASN A 183 -2.95 -2.00 -5.58
N PRO A 184 -3.14 -3.33 -5.57
CA PRO A 184 -4.44 -3.92 -5.28
C PRO A 184 -4.95 -3.49 -3.89
N MET A 185 -6.23 -3.17 -3.77
CA MET A 185 -6.83 -2.73 -2.50
C MET A 185 -7.56 -3.85 -1.77
N GLY A 186 -8.19 -4.75 -2.52
CA GLY A 186 -9.02 -5.81 -1.95
C GLY A 186 -9.41 -6.83 -3.00
N PHE A 187 -9.57 -8.08 -2.56
CA PHE A 187 -10.13 -9.19 -3.32
C PHE A 187 -11.31 -9.75 -2.51
N ARG A 188 -12.44 -9.98 -3.17
CA ARG A 188 -13.63 -10.53 -2.55
C ARG A 188 -14.29 -11.54 -3.48
N LYS A 189 -14.76 -12.66 -2.92
CA LYS A 189 -15.57 -13.65 -3.63
C LYS A 189 -16.97 -13.69 -3.03
N ARG A 190 -17.99 -13.71 -3.90
CA ARG A 190 -19.40 -13.92 -3.53
C ARG A 190 -20.05 -14.85 -4.54
N GLY A 191 -20.27 -16.11 -4.15
CA GLY A 191 -20.67 -17.16 -5.09
C GLY A 191 -19.59 -17.32 -6.16
N GLU A 192 -19.98 -17.26 -7.43
CA GLU A 192 -19.09 -17.36 -8.59
C GLU A 192 -18.49 -16.02 -9.04
N ASN A 193 -18.90 -14.90 -8.41
CA ASN A 193 -18.43 -13.57 -8.77
C ASN A 193 -17.28 -13.13 -7.87
N PHE A 194 -16.34 -12.42 -8.48
CA PHE A 194 -15.20 -11.81 -7.80
C PHE A 194 -15.26 -10.29 -7.93
N SER A 195 -14.82 -9.61 -6.89
CA SER A 195 -14.65 -8.15 -6.85
C SER A 195 -13.20 -7.87 -6.47
N ILE A 196 -12.47 -7.19 -7.36
CA ILE A 196 -11.08 -6.80 -7.13
C ILE A 196 -10.98 -5.29 -7.32
N SER A 197 -10.51 -4.59 -6.29
CA SER A 197 -10.44 -3.14 -6.32
C SER A 197 -9.01 -2.64 -6.43
N PHE A 198 -8.79 -1.54 -7.16
CA PHE A 198 -7.49 -0.88 -7.36
C PHE A 198 -7.66 0.64 -7.30
N PRO A 199 -6.69 1.41 -6.79
CA PRO A 199 -6.79 2.85 -6.80
C PRO A 199 -6.71 3.38 -8.23
N HIS A 200 -7.24 4.58 -8.41
CA HIS A 200 -6.97 5.38 -9.60
C HIS A 200 -5.50 5.87 -9.55
N VAL A 201 -4.80 5.94 -10.69
CA VAL A 201 -3.40 6.44 -10.77
C VAL A 201 -3.26 7.87 -10.24
N SER A 202 -4.22 8.74 -10.56
CA SER A 202 -4.33 10.09 -10.00
C SER A 202 -4.84 10.07 -8.55
N ARG A 203 -4.10 10.72 -7.66
CA ARG A 203 -4.48 10.91 -6.25
C ARG A 203 -5.83 11.61 -6.13
N GLY A 204 -6.68 11.09 -5.23
CA GLY A 204 -7.99 11.71 -4.93
C GLY A 204 -9.09 11.40 -5.94
N ALA A 205 -8.78 10.73 -7.06
CA ALA A 205 -9.77 10.27 -8.04
C ALA A 205 -10.45 8.94 -7.62
N GLY A 206 -10.30 8.55 -6.36
CA GLY A 206 -10.90 7.35 -5.81
C GLY A 206 -10.24 6.04 -6.25
N PHE A 207 -11.06 5.01 -6.40
CA PHE A 207 -10.64 3.68 -6.78
C PHE A 207 -11.65 3.04 -7.73
N PHE A 208 -11.19 2.04 -8.46
CA PHE A 208 -12.01 1.20 -9.33
C PHE A 208 -12.31 -0.12 -8.63
N ASP A 209 -13.52 -0.63 -8.84
CA ASP A 209 -13.93 -1.98 -8.45
C ASP A 209 -14.26 -2.78 -9.72
N LEU A 210 -13.48 -3.84 -9.96
CA LEU A 210 -13.64 -4.74 -11.10
C LEU A 210 -14.53 -5.91 -10.70
N GLN A 211 -15.61 -6.11 -11.44
CA GLN A 211 -16.46 -7.30 -11.32
C GLN A 211 -15.98 -8.36 -12.30
N ILE A 212 -15.57 -9.51 -11.76
CA ILE A 212 -14.83 -10.55 -12.47
C ILE A 212 -15.55 -11.88 -12.35
N GLN A 213 -15.55 -12.65 -13.44
CA GLN A 213 -15.92 -14.07 -13.48
C GLN A 213 -14.79 -14.89 -14.08
N ILE A 214 -14.73 -16.16 -13.71
CA ILE A 214 -13.88 -17.14 -14.40
C ILE A 214 -14.80 -17.97 -15.32
N LYS A 215 -14.64 -17.82 -16.63
CA LYS A 215 -15.38 -18.57 -17.65
C LYS A 215 -14.38 -19.40 -18.45
N ASP A 216 -14.58 -20.70 -18.58
CA ASP A 216 -13.69 -21.59 -19.34
C ASP A 216 -12.20 -21.46 -19.00
N LYS A 217 -11.89 -21.21 -17.71
CA LYS A 217 -10.55 -20.95 -17.15
C LYS A 217 -9.92 -19.60 -17.55
N GLU A 218 -10.67 -18.71 -18.19
CA GLU A 218 -10.25 -17.35 -18.50
C GLU A 218 -10.84 -16.35 -17.50
N LEU A 219 -10.04 -15.34 -17.16
CA LEU A 219 -10.49 -14.22 -16.33
C LEU A 219 -11.26 -13.24 -17.20
N VAL A 220 -12.53 -13.01 -16.90
CA VAL A 220 -13.39 -12.09 -17.64
C VAL A 220 -13.78 -10.94 -16.73
N ILE A 221 -13.38 -9.72 -17.12
CA ILE A 221 -13.78 -8.47 -16.47
C ILE A 221 -15.10 -8.04 -17.10
N GLN A 222 -16.18 -8.27 -16.36
CA GLN A 222 -17.54 -8.02 -16.86
C GLN A 222 -17.88 -6.54 -16.82
N GLN A 223 -17.55 -5.91 -15.69
CA GLN A 223 -17.92 -4.52 -15.40
C GLN A 223 -16.85 -3.87 -14.52
N MET A 224 -16.83 -2.54 -14.55
CA MET A 224 -15.97 -1.73 -13.70
C MET A 224 -16.76 -0.54 -13.17
N PHE A 225 -16.68 -0.31 -11.86
CA PHE A 225 -17.23 0.86 -11.20
C PHE A 225 -16.10 1.76 -10.70
N GLN A 226 -16.30 3.07 -10.69
CA GLN A 226 -15.42 4.01 -10.00
C GLN A 226 -16.13 4.57 -8.78
N ALA A 227 -15.47 4.50 -7.63
CA ALA A 227 -15.92 5.12 -6.39
C ALA A 227 -14.95 6.23 -6.00
N VAL A 228 -15.44 7.46 -5.93
CA VAL A 228 -14.70 8.61 -5.41
C VAL A 228 -15.14 8.85 -3.96
N PRO A 229 -14.27 8.60 -2.97
CA PRO A 229 -14.57 8.80 -1.56
C PRO A 229 -14.53 10.28 -1.13
#